data_AF-A0A1Y6ESR9-F1
#
_entry.id   AF-A0A1Y6ESR9-F1
#
_cell.length_a   1.000
_cell.length_b   1.000
_cell.length_c   1.000
_cell.angle_alpha   90.00
_cell.angle_beta   90.00
_cell.angle_gamma   90.00
#
_symmetry.space_group_name_H-M   'P 1'
#
loop_
_entity.id
_entity.type
_entity.pdbx_description
1 polymer ?
#
loop_
_entity_poly.entity_id
_entity_poly.type
_entity_poly.pdbx_seq_one_letter_code
_entity_poly.pdbx_strand_id
1 'polypeptide(L)'
;MLGQFWYQRKSSDSDVVVHLKLVDGHSMAKVSAPERDIEKLVAFGVALPPFDDYMQLPFALSYAVLIACYGPLNLTISGDQNAWPDQWGNLLDGQFREFRIAAPIGRTAG
;
A
#
# COMPACT_ATOMS: atom_id res chain seq x y z
N MET A 1 -9.02 -12.41 -5.14
CA MET A 1 -9.08 -10.98 -5.50
C MET A 1 -7.98 -10.77 -6.53
N LEU A 2 -8.31 -10.42 -7.77
CA LEU A 2 -7.33 -10.10 -8.82
C LEU A 2 -7.19 -8.58 -8.85
N GLY A 3 -6.14 -8.05 -8.22
CA GLY A 3 -5.85 -6.61 -8.18
C GLY A 3 -4.57 -6.29 -8.96
N GLN A 4 -4.40 -5.02 -9.35
CA GLN A 4 -3.12 -4.48 -9.78
C GLN A 4 -2.52 -3.73 -8.60
N PHE A 5 -1.32 -4.09 -8.19
CA PHE A 5 -0.60 -3.43 -7.12
C PHE A 5 0.70 -2.87 -7.66
N TRP A 6 1.14 -1.73 -7.12
CA TRP A 6 2.35 -1.06 -7.58
C TRP A 6 3.50 -1.30 -6.63
N TYR A 7 4.60 -1.82 -7.17
CA TYR A 7 5.84 -2.05 -6.47
C TYR A 7 6.84 -0.94 -6.72
N GLN A 8 7.46 -0.47 -5.65
CA GLN A 8 8.59 0.43 -5.68
C GLN A 8 9.71 -0.12 -4.81
N ARG A 9 10.91 -0.23 -5.38
CA ARG A 9 12.10 -0.64 -4.63
C ARG A 9 12.49 0.38 -3.57
N LYS A 10 12.25 1.67 -3.84
CA LYS A 10 12.44 2.78 -2.89
C LYS A 10 11.09 3.43 -2.67
N SER A 11 10.53 3.26 -1.48
CA SER A 11 9.31 3.94 -1.05
C SER A 11 9.57 5.41 -0.72
N SER A 12 8.52 6.23 -0.81
CA SER A 12 8.52 7.59 -0.31
C SER A 12 8.19 7.62 1.18
N ASP A 13 8.80 8.54 1.94
CA ASP A 13 8.50 8.73 3.38
C ASP A 13 7.08 9.30 3.62
N SER A 14 6.39 9.68 2.54
CA SER A 14 5.01 10.16 2.52
C SER A 14 3.96 9.07 2.33
N ASP A 15 4.37 7.82 2.07
CA ASP A 15 3.48 6.75 1.70
C ASP A 15 3.25 5.78 2.87
N VAL A 16 2.11 5.10 2.85
CA VAL A 16 1.94 3.85 3.60
C VAL A 16 2.67 2.77 2.83
N VAL A 17 3.63 2.12 3.48
CA VAL A 17 4.51 1.13 2.83
C VAL A 17 4.18 -0.25 3.36
N VAL A 18 3.93 -1.17 2.43
CA VAL A 18 3.85 -2.62 2.70
C VAL A 18 5.17 -3.24 2.26
N HIS A 19 6.04 -3.53 3.22
CA HIS A 19 7.34 -4.12 2.96
C HIS A 19 7.26 -5.64 3.00
N LEU A 20 7.35 -6.27 1.83
CA LEU A 20 7.28 -7.71 1.64
C LEU A 20 8.57 -8.41 2.07
N LYS A 21 8.42 -9.58 2.69
CA LYS A 21 9.52 -10.48 3.00
C LYS A 21 9.05 -11.92 3.00
N LEU A 22 9.86 -12.82 2.46
CA LEU A 22 9.66 -14.26 2.63
C LEU A 22 10.31 -14.68 3.96
N VAL A 23 9.53 -15.30 4.85
CA VAL A 23 10.01 -15.83 6.14
C VAL A 23 9.61 -17.29 6.20
N ASP A 24 10.58 -18.19 6.24
CA ASP A 24 10.36 -19.65 6.27
C ASP A 24 9.39 -20.15 5.18
N GLY A 25 9.46 -19.56 3.98
CA GLY A 25 8.57 -19.89 2.85
C GLY A 25 7.18 -19.24 2.92
N HIS A 26 6.89 -18.45 3.95
CA HIS A 26 5.64 -17.73 4.10
C HIS A 26 5.77 -16.27 3.64
N SER A 27 4.77 -15.81 2.89
CA SER A 27 4.61 -14.41 2.49
C SER A 27 4.22 -13.55 3.68
N MET A 28 5.18 -12.78 4.18
CA MET A 28 5.00 -11.86 5.29
C MET A 28 5.15 -10.41 4.82
N ALA A 29 4.61 -9.47 5.60
CA ALA A 29 4.86 -8.07 5.38
C ALA A 29 4.88 -7.26 6.68
N LYS A 30 5.65 -6.17 6.64
CA LYS A 30 5.68 -5.12 7.65
C LYS A 30 5.01 -3.88 7.07
N VAL A 31 4.20 -3.19 7.87
CA VAL A 31 3.51 -1.96 7.46
C VAL A 31 4.12 -0.77 8.17
N SER A 32 4.49 0.27 7.43
CA SER A 32 4.90 1.56 7.99
C SER A 32 4.04 2.68 7.42
N ALA A 33 3.82 3.71 8.22
CA ALA A 33 3.11 4.92 7.85
C ALA A 33 4.01 6.14 8.06
N PRO A 34 3.74 7.27 7.40
CA PRO A 34 4.48 8.51 7.63
C PRO A 34 4.38 8.94 9.10
N GLU A 35 5.52 9.30 9.71
CA GLU A 35 5.58 9.61 11.15
C GLU A 35 4.57 10.69 11.56
N ARG A 36 4.42 11.71 10.72
CA ARG A 36 3.48 12.83 10.92
C ARG A 36 2.00 12.43 11.01
N ASP A 37 1.65 11.23 10.54
CA ASP A 37 0.28 10.74 10.49
C ASP A 37 0.01 9.66 11.56
N ILE A 38 1.05 9.13 12.22
CA ILE A 38 0.95 8.17 13.32
C ILE A 38 0.07 8.71 14.46
N GLU A 39 0.31 9.94 14.91
CA GLU A 39 -0.44 10.55 16.02
C GLU A 39 -1.93 10.67 15.72
N LYS A 40 -2.27 10.99 14.47
CA LYS A 40 -3.67 11.07 14.03
C LYS A 40 -4.32 9.70 14.05
N LEU A 41 -3.64 8.67 13.53
CA LEU A 41 -4.13 7.30 13.52
C LEU A 41 -4.44 6.81 14.94
N VAL A 42 -3.53 7.08 15.89
CA VAL A 42 -3.74 6.76 17.31
C VAL A 42 -4.95 7.52 17.87
N ALA A 43 -5.11 8.80 17.55
CA ALA A 43 -6.27 9.60 17.97
C ALA A 43 -7.60 9.05 17.41
N PHE A 44 -7.59 8.40 16.25
CA PHE A 44 -8.75 7.72 15.66
C PHE A 44 -8.97 6.29 16.20
N GLY A 45 -8.20 5.86 17.21
CA GLY A 45 -8.31 4.54 17.82
C GLY A 45 -7.70 3.41 16.98
N VAL A 46 -6.88 3.75 15.98
CA VAL A 46 -6.13 2.76 15.21
C VAL A 46 -4.92 2.32 16.04
N ALA A 47 -5.00 1.14 16.64
CA ALA A 47 -3.84 0.52 17.28
C ALA A 47 -2.81 0.18 16.20
N LEU A 48 -1.62 0.78 16.31
CA LEU A 48 -0.48 0.44 15.46
C LEU A 48 0.20 -0.79 16.07
N PRO A 49 0.29 -1.92 15.35
CA PRO A 49 1.18 -2.99 15.76
C PRO A 49 2.61 -2.42 15.85
N PRO A 50 3.49 -3.02 16.66
CA PRO A 50 4.88 -2.60 16.73
C PRO A 50 5.43 -2.47 15.31
N PHE A 51 6.01 -1.32 14.98
CA PHE A 51 6.46 -1.02 13.62
C PHE A 51 7.45 -2.05 13.07
N ASP A 52 8.03 -2.91 13.90
CA ASP A 52 9.02 -3.91 13.52
C ASP A 52 8.49 -5.32 13.32
N ASP A 53 7.20 -5.57 13.58
CA ASP A 53 6.66 -6.92 13.47
C ASP A 53 6.15 -7.21 12.05
N TYR A 54 6.68 -8.29 11.49
CA TYR A 54 6.14 -8.90 10.29
C TYR A 54 4.84 -9.64 10.65
N MET A 55 3.82 -9.44 9.83
CA MET A 55 2.56 -10.18 9.91
C MET A 55 2.25 -10.88 8.60
N GLN A 56 1.31 -11.81 8.62
CA GLN A 56 0.85 -12.48 7.41
C GLN A 56 0.35 -11.43 6.41
N LEU A 57 0.76 -11.58 5.15
CA LEU A 57 0.49 -10.60 4.10
C LEU A 57 -0.99 -10.15 3.98
N PRO A 58 -2.02 -11.00 4.18
CA PRO A 58 -3.42 -10.55 4.11
C PRO A 58 -3.76 -9.51 5.17
N PHE A 59 -3.24 -9.69 6.38
CA PHE A 59 -3.44 -8.76 7.48
C PHE A 59 -2.68 -7.46 7.24
N ALA A 60 -1.44 -7.55 6.76
CA ALA A 60 -0.64 -6.38 6.42
C ALA A 60 -1.33 -5.51 5.36
N LEU A 61 -1.83 -6.11 4.26
CA LEU A 61 -2.54 -5.36 3.22
C LEU A 61 -3.83 -4.73 3.74
N SER A 62 -4.64 -5.49 4.49
CA SER A 62 -5.89 -4.97 5.06
C SER A 62 -5.63 -3.77 5.97
N TYR A 63 -4.57 -3.86 6.77
CA TYR A 63 -4.15 -2.81 7.68
C TYR A 63 -3.59 -1.58 6.95
N ALA A 64 -2.75 -1.79 5.93
CA ALA A 64 -2.21 -0.71 5.13
C ALA A 64 -3.31 0.06 4.36
N VAL A 65 -4.30 -0.66 3.82
CA VAL A 65 -5.48 -0.03 3.19
C VAL A 65 -6.27 0.77 4.22
N LEU A 66 -6.48 0.24 5.42
CA LEU A 66 -7.14 0.97 6.49
C LEU A 66 -6.41 2.28 6.81
N ILE A 67 -5.09 2.24 7.03
CA ILE A 67 -4.27 3.44 7.27
C ILE A 67 -4.39 4.42 6.10
N ALA A 68 -4.26 3.93 4.87
CA ALA A 68 -4.33 4.76 3.67
C ALA A 68 -5.70 5.44 3.51
N CYS A 69 -6.79 4.85 4.03
CA CYS A 69 -8.11 5.46 4.02
C CYS A 69 -8.29 6.62 5.02
N TYR A 70 -7.44 6.74 6.04
CA TYR A 70 -7.53 7.82 7.05
C TYR A 70 -6.97 9.17 6.57
N GLY A 71 -6.34 9.22 5.40
CA GLY A 71 -5.80 10.45 4.83
C GLY A 71 -5.52 10.32 3.33
N PRO A 72 -5.02 11.38 2.67
CA PRO A 72 -4.60 11.32 1.28
C PRO A 72 -3.22 10.65 1.16
N LEU A 73 -3.07 9.43 1.69
CA LEU A 73 -1.81 8.69 1.67
C LEU A 73 -1.82 7.70 0.51
N ASN A 74 -0.70 7.64 -0.22
CA ASN A 74 -0.51 6.57 -1.20
C ASN A 74 -0.15 5.27 -0.49
N LEU A 75 -0.55 4.15 -1.08
CA LEU A 75 -0.11 2.82 -0.66
C LEU A 75 0.94 2.32 -1.65
N THR A 76 2.12 1.97 -1.12
CA THR A 76 3.26 1.51 -1.90
C THR A 76 3.69 0.12 -1.41
N ILE A 77 3.82 -0.85 -2.32
CA ILE A 77 4.41 -2.15 -2.00
C ILE A 77 5.91 -2.11 -2.26
N SER A 78 6.72 -2.67 -1.37
CA SER A 78 8.19 -2.71 -1.49
C SER A 78 8.76 -4.04 -0.96
N GLY A 79 10.07 -4.22 -0.97
CA GLY A 79 10.74 -5.40 -0.40
C GLY A 79 10.93 -6.55 -1.39
N ASP A 80 10.83 -7.79 -0.89
CA ASP A 80 11.03 -9.00 -1.71
C ASP A 80 9.79 -9.31 -2.57
N GLN A 81 9.92 -9.13 -3.89
CA GLN A 81 8.82 -9.41 -4.82
C GLN A 81 8.41 -10.89 -4.84
N ASN A 82 9.32 -11.82 -4.50
CA ASN A 82 9.00 -13.25 -4.48
C ASN A 82 8.04 -13.64 -3.34
N ALA A 83 7.87 -12.75 -2.36
CA ALA A 83 6.85 -12.92 -1.33
C ALA A 83 5.44 -12.54 -1.81
N TRP A 84 5.28 -11.97 -3.01
CA TRP A 84 3.96 -11.68 -3.58
C TRP A 84 3.29 -12.96 -4.10
N PRO A 85 2.07 -13.31 -3.63
CA PRO A 85 1.38 -14.51 -4.10
C PRO A 85 0.80 -14.32 -5.51
N ASP A 86 1.17 -15.18 -6.46
CA ASP A 86 0.67 -15.15 -7.85
C ASP A 86 -0.88 -15.13 -7.94
N GLN A 87 -1.54 -15.84 -7.02
CA GLN A 87 -3.01 -15.90 -6.96
C GLN A 87 -3.69 -14.56 -6.61
N TRP A 88 -2.93 -13.53 -6.21
CA TRP A 88 -3.46 -12.22 -5.83
C TRP A 88 -3.40 -11.19 -6.96
N GLY A 89 -2.86 -11.60 -8.11
CA GLY A 89 -2.73 -10.76 -9.30
C GLY A 89 -1.31 -10.25 -9.47
N ASN A 90 -1.18 -9.26 -10.35
CA ASN A 90 0.13 -8.78 -10.78
C ASN A 90 0.66 -7.68 -9.87
N LEU A 91 1.92 -7.81 -9.51
CA LEU A 91 2.71 -6.75 -8.91
C LEU A 91 3.45 -6.01 -10.03
N LEU A 92 3.05 -4.78 -10.32
CA LEU A 92 3.56 -3.97 -11.42
C LEU A 92 4.64 -3.02 -10.92
N ASP A 93 5.74 -2.91 -11.65
CA ASP A 93 6.79 -1.95 -11.30
C ASP A 93 6.35 -0.50 -11.60
N GLY A 94 6.60 0.40 -10.64
CA GLY A 94 6.44 1.84 -10.83
C GLY A 94 5.53 2.48 -9.79
N GLN A 95 4.99 3.65 -10.15
CA GLN A 95 4.02 4.37 -9.31
C GLN A 95 2.65 4.28 -9.97
N PHE A 96 1.59 4.22 -9.16
CA PHE A 96 0.24 4.48 -9.66
C PHE A 96 0.25 5.90 -10.22
N ARG A 97 0.41 6.02 -11.55
CA ARG A 97 0.08 7.27 -12.23
C ARG A 97 -1.43 7.32 -12.19
N GLU A 98 -1.99 8.36 -11.58
CA GLU A 98 -3.38 8.72 -11.88
C GLU A 98 -3.46 8.86 -13.41
N PHE A 99 -3.86 7.80 -14.11
CA PHE A 99 -4.43 7.93 -15.43
C PHE A 99 -5.78 8.60 -15.19
N ARG A 100 -5.76 9.92 -14.99
CA ARG A 100 -6.94 10.74 -15.22
C ARG A 100 -7.22 10.57 -16.70
N ILE A 101 -8.05 9.58 -17.04
CA ILE A 101 -8.80 9.63 -18.28
C ILE A 101 -9.58 10.93 -18.13
N ALA A 102 -9.16 11.97 -18.86
CA ALA A 102 -9.93 13.20 -18.90
C ALA A 102 -11.35 12.78 -19.22
N ALA A 103 -12.29 13.05 -18.31
CA ALA A 103 -13.70 12.89 -18.63
C ALA A 103 -13.90 13.60 -19.98
N PRO A 104 -14.50 12.96 -20.99
CA PRO A 104 -14.71 13.61 -22.27
C PRO A 104 -15.54 14.86 -21.99
N ILE A 105 -14.87 16.00 -21.94
CA ILE A 105 -15.49 17.28 -21.62
C ILE A 105 -16.50 17.46 -22.73
N GLY A 106 -17.78 17.48 -22.36
CA GLY A 106 -18.88 17.59 -23.30
C GLY A 106 -18.59 18.72 -24.28
N ARG A 107 -18.75 18.46 -25.57
CA ARG A 107 -18.76 19.49 -26.59
C ARG A 107 -19.87 20.49 -26.23
N THR A 108 -19.49 21.60 -25.62
CA THR A 108 -20.23 22.86 -25.78
C THR A 108 -19.80 23.45 -27.11
N ALA A 109 -20.61 23.23 -28.13
CA ALA A 109 -20.67 24.00 -29.36
C ALA A 109 -22.08 23.71 -29.91
N GLY A 110 -22.97 24.65 -30.15
CA GLY A 110 -22.92 26.11 -30.23
C GLY A 110 -24.23 26.48 -30.94
#